data_AF-A0A7C6EIY4-F1
#
_entry.id   AF-A0A7C6EIY4-F1
#
_cell.length_a   1.000
_cell.length_b   1.000
_cell.length_c   1.000
_cell.angle_alpha   90.00
_cell.angle_beta   90.00
_cell.angle_gamma   90.00
#
_symmetry.space_group_name_H-M   'P 1'
#
loop_
_entity.id
_entity.type
_entity.pdbx_description
1 polymer ?
#
loop_
_entity_poly.entity_id
_entity_poly.type
_entity_poly.pdbx_seq_one_letter_code
_entity_poly.pdbx_strand_id
1 'polypeptide(L)'
;MKIFLDTAEIEEIKFATSLGIIDGVTTNPSLIKQAVDKRGGSINMEEYIKEILRTSPGPVSLEVISVSYEEMVKEAKLLYEKFAGYGEVVIKIPVCPSLDGESNIYDGLMTIRTLSELGIPVNATLVMTPEQALLAAKAGAAYVSPFAGRIDDYLRDKLGMKRGKDYKKEDYYDFELMGILESEKLSRILSSLELDSLAKAYLDERVRSAAALANDNGIYSGVDLVRSILQIFSNYGFKTEVIASSMRNARQVREVAELGVHIATIPFYVLKEMLLHHKTIEGINAFVKDVVEPYRKIFE
;
A
#
# COMPACT_ATOMS: atom_id res chain seq x y z
N MET A 1 -10.45 -3.94 10.21
CA MET A 1 -9.63 -3.34 9.13
C MET A 1 -10.56 -2.52 8.25
N LYS A 2 -10.16 -1.30 7.91
CA LYS A 2 -10.83 -0.45 6.92
C LYS A 2 -10.34 -0.79 5.50
N ILE A 3 -11.17 -0.61 4.48
CA ILE A 3 -10.79 -0.77 3.07
C ILE A 3 -10.88 0.57 2.37
N PHE A 4 -9.77 1.06 1.84
CA PHE A 4 -9.76 2.23 0.96
C PHE A 4 -9.65 1.80 -0.50
N LEU A 5 -10.24 2.60 -1.39
CA LEU A 5 -10.11 2.38 -2.83
C LEU A 5 -8.96 3.25 -3.38
N ASP A 6 -8.00 2.64 -4.06
CA ASP A 6 -6.89 3.33 -4.73
C ASP A 6 -7.26 3.65 -6.18
N THR A 7 -8.05 4.71 -6.37
CA THR A 7 -8.52 5.15 -7.67
C THR A 7 -8.89 6.63 -7.63
N ALA A 8 -8.97 7.26 -8.80
CA ALA A 8 -9.66 8.53 -8.96
C ALA A 8 -10.88 8.40 -9.89
N GLU A 9 -11.22 7.20 -10.37
CA GLU A 9 -12.37 6.99 -11.24
C GLU A 9 -13.68 7.08 -10.44
N ILE A 10 -14.41 8.17 -10.62
CA ILE A 10 -15.58 8.43 -9.77
C ILE A 10 -16.67 7.35 -9.85
N GLU A 11 -16.82 6.68 -10.99
CA GLU A 11 -17.84 5.63 -11.15
C GLU A 11 -17.45 4.36 -10.37
N GLU A 12 -16.15 4.06 -10.26
CA GLU A 12 -15.64 3.01 -9.37
C GLU A 12 -15.89 3.37 -7.91
N ILE A 13 -15.65 4.63 -7.53
CA ILE A 13 -15.88 5.12 -6.16
C ILE A 13 -17.38 5.04 -5.82
N LYS A 14 -18.26 5.58 -6.67
CA LYS A 14 -19.72 5.52 -6.47
C LYS A 14 -20.22 4.09 -6.31
N PHE A 15 -19.75 3.18 -7.17
CA PHE A 15 -20.13 1.79 -7.12
C PHE A 15 -19.62 1.10 -5.84
N ALA A 16 -18.35 1.27 -5.48
CA ALA A 16 -17.80 0.66 -4.27
C ALA A 16 -18.45 1.23 -2.99
N THR A 17 -18.75 2.54 -2.97
CA THR A 17 -19.52 3.17 -1.88
C THR A 17 -20.93 2.61 -1.78
N SER A 18 -21.63 2.38 -2.91
CA SER A 18 -23.00 1.85 -2.89
C SER A 18 -23.09 0.40 -2.39
N LEU A 19 -21.99 -0.36 -2.48
CA LEU A 19 -21.86 -1.68 -1.87
C LEU A 19 -21.65 -1.62 -0.36
N GLY A 20 -21.24 -0.47 0.21
CA GLY A 20 -20.96 -0.30 1.63
C GLY A 20 -19.70 -1.02 2.13
N ILE A 21 -18.72 -1.24 1.24
CA ILE A 21 -17.52 -2.06 1.50
C ILE A 21 -16.21 -1.27 1.46
N ILE A 22 -16.27 0.05 1.29
CA ILE A 22 -15.11 0.94 1.39
C ILE A 22 -15.34 2.02 2.44
N ASP A 23 -14.24 2.48 3.05
CA ASP A 23 -14.21 3.43 4.16
C ASP A 23 -13.47 4.74 3.79
N GLY A 24 -12.96 4.85 2.57
CA GLY A 24 -12.17 6.00 2.12
C GLY A 24 -11.52 5.76 0.76
N VAL A 25 -10.75 6.75 0.29
CA VAL A 25 -10.11 6.75 -1.03
C VAL A 25 -8.67 7.26 -0.92
N THR A 26 -7.75 6.60 -1.61
CA THR A 26 -6.41 7.16 -1.84
C THR A 26 -6.27 7.60 -3.28
N THR A 27 -5.78 8.82 -3.49
CA THR A 27 -5.50 9.34 -4.83
C THR A 27 -4.01 9.66 -4.98
N ASN A 28 -3.64 10.00 -6.21
CA ASN A 28 -2.42 10.70 -6.54
C ASN A 28 -2.66 11.60 -7.77
N PRO A 29 -1.79 12.57 -8.07
CA PRO A 29 -2.01 13.52 -9.15
C PRO A 29 -2.19 12.85 -10.53
N SER A 30 -1.51 11.72 -10.76
CA SER A 30 -1.59 11.00 -12.03
C SER A 30 -2.95 10.31 -12.21
N LEU A 31 -3.50 9.69 -11.16
CA LEU A 31 -4.83 9.10 -11.21
C LEU A 31 -5.91 10.15 -11.46
N ILE A 32 -5.86 11.28 -10.74
CA ILE A 32 -6.83 12.37 -10.91
C ILE A 32 -6.77 12.91 -12.34
N LYS A 33 -5.56 13.14 -12.86
CA LYS A 33 -5.38 13.61 -14.24
C LYS A 33 -5.99 12.64 -15.25
N GLN A 34 -5.69 11.34 -15.14
CA GLN A 34 -6.24 10.32 -16.05
C GLN A 34 -7.78 10.29 -16.02
N ALA A 35 -8.38 10.42 -14.84
CA ALA A 35 -9.82 10.40 -14.68
C ALA A 35 -10.49 11.68 -15.23
N VAL A 36 -9.85 12.84 -15.09
CA VAL A 36 -10.29 14.11 -15.70
C VAL A 36 -10.18 14.06 -17.22
N ASP A 37 -9.06 13.55 -17.76
CA ASP A 37 -8.82 13.45 -19.20
C ASP A 37 -9.88 12.56 -19.88
N LYS A 38 -10.28 11.45 -19.23
CA LYS A 38 -11.37 10.58 -19.70
C LYS A 38 -12.73 11.29 -19.81
N ARG A 39 -12.92 12.38 -19.05
CA ARG A 39 -14.13 13.22 -19.10
C ARG A 39 -14.06 14.33 -20.16
N GLY A 40 -13.01 14.37 -20.98
CA GLY A 40 -12.94 15.20 -22.18
C GLY A 40 -13.05 16.70 -21.93
N GLY A 41 -12.56 17.19 -20.78
CA GLY A 41 -12.58 18.62 -20.43
C GLY A 41 -13.93 19.17 -19.93
N SER A 42 -14.92 18.31 -19.70
CA SER A 42 -16.23 18.70 -19.15
C SER A 42 -16.18 19.18 -17.68
N ILE A 43 -15.08 18.90 -16.98
CA ILE A 43 -14.86 19.26 -15.59
C ILE A 43 -13.39 19.61 -15.38
N ASN A 44 -13.12 20.66 -14.60
CA ASN A 44 -11.75 20.98 -14.21
C ASN A 44 -11.31 20.10 -13.01
N MET A 45 -10.00 20.05 -12.77
CA MET A 45 -9.43 19.20 -11.71
C MET A 45 -9.97 19.53 -10.31
N GLU A 46 -10.24 20.81 -10.04
CA GLU A 46 -10.73 21.23 -8.73
C GLU A 46 -12.15 20.74 -8.45
N GLU A 47 -13.06 20.90 -9.41
CA GLU A 47 -14.42 20.39 -9.30
C GLU A 47 -14.44 18.86 -9.26
N TYR A 48 -13.51 18.21 -9.96
CA TYR A 48 -13.36 16.76 -9.90
C TYR A 48 -12.93 16.27 -8.50
N ILE A 49 -11.96 16.94 -7.86
CA ILE A 49 -11.56 16.63 -6.49
C ILE A 49 -12.73 16.82 -5.52
N LYS A 50 -13.53 17.88 -5.67
CA LYS A 50 -14.75 18.09 -4.86
C LYS A 50 -15.78 16.98 -5.08
N GLU A 51 -15.93 16.46 -6.31
CA GLU A 51 -16.82 15.33 -6.59
C GLU A 51 -16.34 14.05 -5.88
N ILE A 52 -15.03 13.76 -5.91
CA ILE A 52 -14.44 12.64 -5.16
C ILE A 52 -14.72 12.78 -3.67
N LEU A 53 -14.45 13.95 -3.09
CA LEU A 53 -14.63 14.20 -1.65
C LEU A 53 -16.07 14.01 -1.19
N ARG A 54 -17.04 14.48 -1.97
CA ARG A 54 -18.47 14.30 -1.67
C ARG A 54 -18.96 12.85 -1.84
N THR A 55 -18.25 12.05 -2.63
CA THR A 55 -18.63 10.66 -2.95
C THR A 55 -17.97 9.66 -2.00
N SER A 56 -16.77 9.97 -1.52
CA SER A 56 -16.06 9.13 -0.56
C SER A 56 -16.84 9.03 0.77
N PRO A 57 -16.99 7.83 1.36
CA PRO A 57 -17.63 7.65 2.66
C PRO A 57 -16.72 8.04 3.83
N GLY A 58 -15.45 8.36 3.57
CA GLY A 58 -14.47 8.76 4.58
C GLY A 58 -13.25 9.48 3.98
N PRO A 59 -12.05 9.35 4.58
CA PRO A 59 -10.88 10.12 4.20
C PRO A 59 -10.47 10.00 2.73
N VAL A 60 -10.11 11.13 2.12
CA VAL A 60 -9.49 11.21 0.78
C VAL A 60 -8.06 11.76 0.91
N SER A 61 -7.07 10.95 0.54
CA SER A 61 -5.67 11.40 0.50
C SER A 61 -5.38 12.23 -0.76
N LEU A 62 -4.90 13.47 -0.59
CA LEU A 62 -4.46 14.39 -1.65
C LEU A 62 -2.95 14.68 -1.52
N GLU A 63 -2.19 14.58 -2.61
CA GLU A 63 -0.72 14.65 -2.58
C GLU A 63 -0.18 16.02 -2.98
N VAL A 64 0.86 16.48 -2.26
CA VAL A 64 1.69 17.61 -2.67
C VAL A 64 2.56 17.24 -3.88
N ILE A 65 3.14 18.22 -4.56
CA ILE A 65 3.97 18.01 -5.75
C ILE A 65 5.43 18.42 -5.55
N SER A 66 5.68 19.34 -4.62
CA SER A 66 7.03 19.82 -4.32
C SER A 66 7.84 18.82 -3.48
N VAL A 67 9.16 19.01 -3.49
CA VAL A 67 10.14 18.17 -2.77
C VAL A 67 10.96 18.94 -1.73
N SER A 68 10.67 20.22 -1.52
CA SER A 68 11.28 21.05 -0.46
C SER A 68 10.27 21.32 0.66
N TYR A 69 10.78 21.46 1.87
CA TYR A 69 9.98 21.71 3.07
C TYR A 69 9.02 22.90 2.92
N GLU A 70 9.52 24.07 2.50
CA GLU A 70 8.73 25.31 2.44
C GLU A 70 7.58 25.21 1.45
N GLU A 71 7.84 24.70 0.25
CA GLU A 71 6.79 24.57 -0.77
C GLU A 71 5.81 23.45 -0.43
N MET A 72 6.26 22.32 0.13
CA MET A 72 5.35 21.27 0.59
C MET A 72 4.39 21.77 1.69
N VAL A 73 4.86 22.56 2.65
CA VAL A 73 3.98 23.13 3.69
C VAL A 73 2.96 24.09 3.08
N LYS A 74 3.36 24.91 2.11
CA LYS A 74 2.49 25.85 1.41
C LYS A 74 1.43 25.14 0.57
N GLU A 75 1.84 24.13 -0.21
CA GLU A 75 0.93 23.30 -1.01
C GLU A 75 -0.05 22.54 -0.12
N ALA A 76 0.43 21.94 0.96
CA ALA A 76 -0.40 21.21 1.92
C ALA A 76 -1.49 22.09 2.53
N LYS A 77 -1.14 23.30 2.98
CA LYS A 77 -2.11 24.28 3.52
C LYS A 77 -3.14 24.68 2.47
N LEU A 78 -2.68 24.98 1.25
CA LEU A 78 -3.56 25.35 0.15
C LEU A 78 -4.55 24.24 -0.19
N LEU A 79 -4.07 22.99 -0.32
CA LEU A 79 -4.92 21.83 -0.58
C LEU A 79 -5.94 21.65 0.55
N TYR A 80 -5.50 21.70 1.81
CA TYR A 80 -6.40 21.51 2.94
C TYR A 80 -7.47 22.59 3.03
N GLU A 81 -7.09 23.88 2.98
CA GLU A 81 -8.02 25.02 3.04
C GLU A 81 -9.06 24.95 1.92
N LYS A 82 -8.61 24.59 0.71
CA LYS A 82 -9.45 24.59 -0.48
C LYS A 82 -10.47 23.45 -0.51
N PHE A 83 -10.16 22.32 0.12
CA PHE A 83 -10.91 21.08 -0.08
C PHE A 83 -11.55 20.51 1.20
N ALA A 84 -11.10 20.87 2.40
CA ALA A 84 -11.64 20.33 3.66
C ALA A 84 -13.14 20.64 3.88
N GLY A 85 -13.70 21.65 3.21
CA GLY A 85 -15.13 21.95 3.24
C GLY A 85 -16.02 21.00 2.42
N TYR A 86 -15.44 20.05 1.68
CA TYR A 86 -16.17 19.14 0.78
C TYR A 86 -16.12 17.68 1.20
N GLY A 87 -15.35 17.35 2.24
CA GLY A 87 -15.16 15.99 2.76
C GLY A 87 -13.92 15.91 3.64
N GLU A 88 -13.63 14.73 4.18
CA GLU A 88 -12.45 14.49 5.00
C GLU A 88 -11.19 14.45 4.14
N VAL A 89 -10.34 15.48 4.25
CA VAL A 89 -9.09 15.58 3.49
C VAL A 89 -7.91 15.15 4.36
N VAL A 90 -7.04 14.31 3.79
CA VAL A 90 -5.74 13.95 4.37
C VAL A 90 -4.63 14.35 3.42
N ILE A 91 -3.62 15.07 3.90
CA ILE A 91 -2.52 15.51 3.05
C ILE A 91 -1.47 14.43 2.97
N LYS A 92 -1.11 14.03 1.75
CA LYS A 92 -0.17 12.96 1.49
C LYS A 92 1.21 13.55 1.20
N ILE A 93 2.18 13.20 2.04
CA ILE A 93 3.54 13.75 2.05
C ILE A 93 4.54 12.61 1.85
N PRO A 94 5.47 12.68 0.88
CA PRO A 94 6.55 11.70 0.77
C PRO A 94 7.41 11.72 2.03
N VAL A 95 7.64 10.54 2.65
CA VAL A 95 8.41 10.45 3.90
C VAL A 95 9.86 10.95 3.74
N CYS A 96 10.43 10.73 2.56
CA CYS A 96 11.74 11.24 2.14
C CYS A 96 11.61 11.74 0.68
N PRO A 97 11.60 13.07 0.45
CA PRO A 97 11.42 13.65 -0.89
C PRO A 97 12.73 13.76 -1.68
N SER A 98 13.84 13.24 -1.16
CA SER A 98 15.16 13.30 -1.81
C SER A 98 15.15 12.64 -3.20
N LEU A 99 15.76 13.33 -4.17
CA LEU A 99 15.90 12.85 -5.55
C LEU A 99 17.29 12.26 -5.84
N ASP A 100 18.29 12.60 -5.02
CA ASP A 100 19.68 12.19 -5.13
C ASP A 100 20.12 11.26 -3.99
N GLY A 101 19.30 11.10 -2.95
CA GLY A 101 19.60 10.32 -1.75
C GLY A 101 20.38 11.09 -0.69
N GLU A 102 20.70 12.36 -0.90
CA GLU A 102 21.53 13.18 -0.01
C GLU A 102 20.83 14.48 0.40
N SER A 103 20.24 15.19 -0.56
CA SER A 103 19.56 16.46 -0.35
C SER A 103 18.11 16.25 0.11
N ASN A 104 17.60 17.15 0.95
CA ASN A 104 16.20 17.18 1.41
C ASN A 104 15.68 15.89 2.08
N ILE A 105 16.57 15.03 2.60
CA ILE A 105 16.18 13.74 3.20
C ILE A 105 15.29 13.90 4.46
N TYR A 106 15.27 15.09 5.08
CA TYR A 106 14.48 15.39 6.27
C TYR A 106 13.21 16.20 5.99
N ASP A 107 13.07 16.78 4.79
CA ASP A 107 12.02 17.74 4.48
C ASP A 107 10.62 17.13 4.65
N GLY A 108 10.45 15.85 4.28
CA GLY A 108 9.19 15.12 4.48
C GLY A 108 8.78 15.05 5.95
N LEU A 109 9.73 14.71 6.84
CA LEU A 109 9.48 14.64 8.29
C LEU A 109 9.23 16.03 8.89
N MET A 110 9.96 17.05 8.45
CA MET A 110 9.73 18.44 8.86
C MET A 110 8.32 18.90 8.47
N THR A 111 7.89 18.61 7.23
CA THR A 111 6.53 18.93 6.76
C THR A 111 5.47 18.17 7.57
N ILE A 112 5.64 16.87 7.81
CA ILE A 112 4.72 16.07 8.63
C ILE A 112 4.55 16.71 10.02
N ARG A 113 5.66 17.10 10.65
CA ARG A 113 5.65 17.73 11.97
C ARG A 113 4.87 19.04 11.98
N THR A 114 5.18 19.93 11.05
CA THR A 114 4.53 21.24 10.95
C THR A 114 3.02 21.10 10.70
N LEU A 115 2.59 20.19 9.83
CA LEU A 115 1.16 19.97 9.55
C LEU A 115 0.43 19.34 10.73
N SER A 116 1.07 18.39 11.43
CA SER A 116 0.52 17.76 12.63
C SER A 116 0.27 18.79 13.75
N GLU A 117 1.22 19.72 13.98
CA GLU A 117 1.05 20.82 14.95
C GLU A 117 -0.08 21.79 14.58
N LEU A 118 -0.40 21.91 13.29
CA LEU A 118 -1.53 22.69 12.78
C LEU A 118 -2.86 21.93 12.79
N GLY A 119 -2.88 20.66 13.24
CA GLY A 119 -4.06 19.81 13.23
C GLY A 119 -4.48 19.35 11.84
N ILE A 120 -3.60 19.43 10.84
CA ILE A 120 -3.85 18.93 9.49
C ILE A 120 -3.42 17.45 9.44
N PRO A 121 -4.34 16.50 9.17
CA PRO A 121 -4.01 15.09 9.14
C PRO A 121 -3.09 14.76 7.95
N VAL A 122 -2.02 14.02 8.22
CA VAL A 122 -1.01 13.64 7.23
C VAL A 122 -0.95 12.14 7.00
N ASN A 123 -0.88 11.75 5.72
CA ASN A 123 -0.53 10.41 5.27
C ASN A 123 0.90 10.41 4.73
N ALA A 124 1.84 9.82 5.47
CA ALA A 124 3.21 9.66 5.00
C ALA A 124 3.28 8.55 3.94
N THR A 125 3.62 8.92 2.70
CA THR A 125 3.67 8.01 1.55
C THR A 125 5.11 7.66 1.15
N LEU A 126 5.25 6.72 0.21
CA LEU A 126 6.54 6.19 -0.25
C LEU A 126 7.38 5.59 0.89
N VAL A 127 6.70 4.99 1.88
CA VAL A 127 7.35 4.25 2.95
C VAL A 127 7.75 2.88 2.42
N MET A 128 9.05 2.59 2.43
CA MET A 128 9.66 1.35 1.95
C MET A 128 10.28 0.54 3.09
N THR A 129 10.53 1.16 4.25
CA THR A 129 11.16 0.49 5.40
C THR A 129 10.41 0.74 6.71
N PRO A 130 10.56 -0.15 7.72
CA PRO A 130 9.99 0.07 9.05
C PRO A 130 10.54 1.33 9.75
N GLU A 131 11.80 1.67 9.51
CA GLU A 131 12.44 2.86 10.09
C GLU A 131 11.80 4.15 9.58
N GLN A 132 11.48 4.21 8.28
CA GLN A 132 10.76 5.34 7.70
C GLN A 132 9.36 5.49 8.33
N ALA A 133 8.65 4.37 8.53
CA ALA A 133 7.34 4.38 9.19
C ALA A 133 7.43 4.87 10.64
N LEU A 134 8.43 4.40 11.39
CA LEU A 134 8.70 4.82 12.75
C LEU A 134 8.97 6.33 12.83
N LEU A 135 9.83 6.87 11.96
CA LEU A 135 10.15 8.29 11.93
C LEU A 135 8.94 9.14 11.58
N ALA A 136 8.13 8.73 10.60
CA ALA A 136 6.89 9.40 10.23
C ALA A 136 5.87 9.43 11.38
N ALA A 137 5.71 8.32 12.10
CA ALA A 137 4.84 8.26 13.28
C ALA A 137 5.33 9.20 14.39
N LYS A 138 6.66 9.25 14.64
CA LYS A 138 7.26 10.19 15.60
C LYS A 138 7.09 11.66 15.19
N ALA A 139 7.11 11.95 13.91
CA ALA A 139 6.84 13.29 13.38
C ALA A 139 5.37 13.70 13.56
N GLY A 140 4.45 12.77 13.84
CA GLY A 140 3.04 13.05 14.08
C GLY A 140 2.13 12.77 12.89
N ALA A 141 2.55 11.88 11.97
CA ALA A 141 1.68 11.42 10.89
C ALA A 141 0.41 10.76 11.45
N ALA A 142 -0.74 11.08 10.85
CA ALA A 142 -2.00 10.38 11.14
C ALA A 142 -1.99 8.98 10.53
N TYR A 143 -1.39 8.85 9.34
CA TYR A 143 -1.25 7.60 8.61
C TYR A 143 0.16 7.40 8.07
N VAL A 144 0.60 6.14 7.95
CA VAL A 144 1.77 5.73 7.16
C VAL A 144 1.35 4.75 6.08
N SER A 145 1.85 4.93 4.87
CA SER A 145 1.52 4.11 3.70
C SER A 145 2.73 3.32 3.21
N PRO A 146 3.04 2.14 3.81
CA PRO A 146 4.04 1.22 3.28
C PRO A 146 3.65 0.66 1.91
N PHE A 147 4.56 0.72 0.93
CA PHE A 147 4.30 0.31 -0.45
C PHE A 147 4.68 -1.15 -0.68
N ALA A 148 3.92 -2.04 -0.07
CA ALA A 148 4.17 -3.48 -0.04
C ALA A 148 4.39 -4.10 -1.44
N GLY A 149 3.52 -3.85 -2.41
CA GLY A 149 3.71 -4.42 -3.74
C GLY A 149 4.94 -3.87 -4.48
N ARG A 150 5.48 -2.70 -4.12
CA ARG A 150 6.74 -2.21 -4.69
C ARG A 150 7.95 -2.90 -4.04
N ILE A 151 7.86 -3.32 -2.78
CA ILE A 151 8.87 -4.18 -2.15
C ILE A 151 8.90 -5.54 -2.82
N ASP A 152 7.73 -6.13 -3.09
CA ASP A 152 7.66 -7.40 -3.82
C ASP A 152 8.22 -7.28 -5.24
N ASP A 153 7.99 -6.16 -5.94
CA ASP A 153 8.61 -5.88 -7.25
C ASP A 153 10.14 -5.76 -7.10
N TYR A 154 10.63 -5.02 -6.10
CA TYR A 154 12.05 -4.82 -5.83
C TYR A 154 12.79 -6.14 -5.52
N LEU A 155 12.20 -7.00 -4.69
CA LEU A 155 12.79 -8.29 -4.34
C LEU A 155 12.88 -9.21 -5.57
N ARG A 156 11.89 -9.20 -6.46
CA ARG A 156 11.97 -9.91 -7.74
C ARG A 156 13.06 -9.36 -8.66
N ASP A 157 13.19 -8.04 -8.73
CA ASP A 157 14.20 -7.39 -9.55
C ASP A 157 15.62 -7.72 -9.03
N LYS A 158 15.83 -7.80 -7.70
CA LYS A 158 17.09 -8.29 -7.09
C LYS A 158 17.43 -9.73 -7.49
N LEU A 159 16.42 -10.55 -7.74
CA LEU A 159 16.58 -11.95 -8.20
C LEU A 159 16.79 -12.04 -9.72
N GLY A 160 16.78 -10.91 -10.44
CA GLY A 160 16.94 -10.86 -11.89
C GLY A 160 15.69 -11.26 -12.69
N MET A 161 14.53 -11.36 -12.03
CA MET A 161 13.26 -11.62 -12.71
C MET A 161 12.84 -10.41 -13.53
N LYS A 162 12.27 -10.64 -14.71
CA LYS A 162 11.84 -9.57 -15.63
C LYS A 162 10.33 -9.44 -15.65
N ARG A 163 9.83 -8.29 -15.22
CA ARG A 163 8.41 -7.94 -15.29
C ARG A 163 7.88 -8.03 -16.73
N GLY A 164 6.71 -8.65 -16.90
CA GLY A 164 6.06 -8.90 -18.19
C GLY A 164 6.58 -10.13 -18.93
N LYS A 165 7.68 -10.73 -18.48
CA LYS A 165 8.21 -12.00 -18.98
C LYS A 165 8.07 -13.12 -17.96
N ASP A 166 8.63 -12.89 -16.76
CA ASP A 166 8.71 -13.91 -15.70
C ASP A 166 7.62 -13.74 -14.65
N TYR A 167 7.09 -12.51 -14.49
CA TYR A 167 5.98 -12.20 -13.58
C TYR A 167 5.16 -11.00 -14.06
N LYS A 168 3.90 -10.92 -13.61
CA LYS A 168 3.03 -9.75 -13.70
C LYS A 168 2.92 -9.05 -12.34
N LYS A 169 2.50 -7.78 -12.33
CA LYS A 169 2.40 -7.00 -11.08
C LYS A 169 1.42 -7.60 -10.09
N GLU A 170 0.40 -8.26 -10.60
CA GLU A 170 -0.69 -8.90 -9.85
C GLU A 170 -0.24 -10.24 -9.23
N ASP A 171 0.86 -10.82 -9.71
CA ASP A 171 1.33 -12.12 -9.22
C ASP A 171 1.75 -12.02 -7.74
N TYR A 172 1.37 -13.03 -6.98
CA TYR A 172 1.77 -13.14 -5.58
C TYR A 172 3.27 -13.41 -5.44
N TYR A 173 3.93 -12.80 -4.46
CA TYR A 173 5.34 -13.05 -4.15
C TYR A 173 5.43 -14.06 -3.02
N ASP A 174 5.87 -15.28 -3.34
CA ASP A 174 5.96 -16.37 -2.37
C ASP A 174 7.21 -16.26 -1.52
N PHE A 175 7.17 -15.41 -0.50
CA PHE A 175 8.30 -15.16 0.39
C PHE A 175 8.66 -16.36 1.27
N GLU A 176 7.71 -17.25 1.55
CA GLU A 176 7.96 -18.50 2.30
C GLU A 176 8.83 -19.45 1.47
N LEU A 177 8.45 -19.66 0.19
CA LEU A 177 9.28 -20.40 -0.75
C LEU A 177 10.67 -19.77 -0.88
N MET A 178 10.73 -18.45 -0.98
CA MET A 178 12.01 -17.75 -1.10
C MET A 178 12.90 -17.93 0.13
N GLY A 179 12.34 -17.93 1.35
CA GLY A 179 13.07 -18.23 2.58
C GLY A 179 13.61 -19.66 2.63
N ILE A 180 12.85 -20.63 2.12
CA ILE A 180 13.32 -22.03 1.98
C ILE A 180 14.50 -22.11 1.01
N LEU A 181 14.38 -21.48 -0.15
CA LEU A 181 15.44 -21.46 -1.18
C LEU A 181 16.71 -20.75 -0.67
N GLU A 182 16.57 -19.65 0.07
CA GLU A 182 17.69 -18.96 0.71
C GLU A 182 18.41 -19.87 1.72
N SER A 183 17.64 -20.51 2.59
CA SER A 183 18.16 -21.43 3.62
C SER A 183 18.92 -22.61 3.00
N GLU A 184 18.39 -23.19 1.93
CA GLU A 184 19.05 -24.30 1.22
C GLU A 184 20.35 -23.84 0.55
N LYS A 185 20.35 -22.69 -0.11
CA LYS A 185 21.55 -22.12 -0.73
C LYS A 185 22.63 -21.82 0.31
N LEU A 186 22.23 -21.25 1.45
CA LEU A 186 23.13 -20.96 2.56
C LEU A 186 23.76 -22.25 3.12
N SER A 187 22.95 -23.29 3.34
CA SER A 187 23.43 -24.60 3.81
C SER A 187 24.49 -25.22 2.89
N ARG A 188 24.27 -25.15 1.57
CA ARG A 188 25.25 -25.64 0.57
C ARG A 188 26.55 -24.85 0.61
N ILE A 189 26.47 -23.52 0.72
CA ILE A 189 27.67 -22.66 0.82
C ILE A 189 28.44 -23.00 2.08
N LEU A 190 27.78 -23.01 3.25
CA LEU A 190 28.42 -23.30 4.53
C LEU A 190 29.09 -24.68 4.53
N SER A 191 28.48 -25.69 3.92
CA SER A 191 29.06 -27.03 3.79
C SER A 191 30.31 -27.07 2.89
N SER A 192 30.49 -26.09 2.01
CA SER A 192 31.67 -25.98 1.13
C SER A 192 32.83 -25.19 1.75
N LEU A 193 32.62 -24.59 2.92
CA LEU A 193 33.61 -23.74 3.59
C LEU A 193 34.37 -24.51 4.66
N GLU A 194 35.68 -24.33 4.69
CA GLU A 194 36.48 -24.65 5.87
C GLU A 194 36.31 -23.54 6.92
N LEU A 195 35.30 -23.73 7.77
CA LEU A 195 34.95 -22.83 8.86
C LEU A 195 35.68 -23.24 10.13
N ASP A 196 36.74 -22.51 10.46
CA ASP A 196 37.46 -22.58 11.73
C ASP A 196 36.88 -21.65 12.80
N SER A 197 36.05 -20.68 12.39
CA SER A 197 35.38 -19.72 13.28
C SER A 197 34.10 -19.16 12.67
N LEU A 198 33.16 -18.76 13.54
CA LEU A 198 31.93 -18.06 13.13
C LEU A 198 32.22 -16.69 12.49
N ALA A 199 33.28 -16.02 12.90
CA ALA A 199 33.68 -14.72 12.33
C ALA A 199 34.04 -14.84 10.85
N LYS A 200 34.76 -15.90 10.46
CA LYS A 200 35.11 -16.18 9.07
C LYS A 200 33.88 -16.48 8.23
N ALA A 201 32.93 -17.27 8.75
CA ALA A 201 31.64 -17.50 8.08
C ALA A 201 30.87 -16.19 7.88
N TYR A 202 30.78 -15.35 8.92
CA TYR A 202 30.07 -14.08 8.88
C TYR A 202 30.68 -13.08 7.90
N LEU A 203 32.00 -13.10 7.72
CA LEU A 203 32.73 -12.21 6.80
C LEU A 203 32.83 -12.75 5.37
N ASP A 204 32.54 -14.03 5.13
CA ASP A 204 32.59 -14.63 3.79
C ASP A 204 31.54 -13.99 2.86
N GLU A 205 31.99 -13.49 1.72
CA GLU A 205 31.15 -12.78 0.76
C GLU A 205 30.03 -13.67 0.19
N ARG A 206 30.27 -14.97 -0.01
CA ARG A 206 29.26 -15.90 -0.54
C ARG A 206 28.16 -16.12 0.49
N VAL A 207 28.52 -16.20 1.77
CA VAL A 207 27.57 -16.30 2.87
C VAL A 207 26.71 -15.05 2.94
N ARG A 208 27.33 -13.86 2.94
CA ARG A 208 26.61 -12.57 2.98
C ARG A 208 25.70 -12.38 1.77
N SER A 209 26.20 -12.67 0.57
CA SER A 209 25.44 -12.56 -0.67
C SER A 209 24.26 -13.53 -0.69
N ALA A 210 24.43 -14.76 -0.20
CA ALA A 210 23.35 -15.72 -0.09
C ALA A 210 22.30 -15.31 0.95
N ALA A 211 22.72 -14.82 2.12
CA ALA A 211 21.83 -14.41 3.21
C ALA A 211 21.06 -13.10 2.94
N ALA A 212 21.45 -12.32 1.93
CA ALA A 212 20.77 -11.09 1.52
C ALA A 212 20.03 -11.23 0.18
N LEU A 213 19.94 -12.47 -0.35
CA LEU A 213 19.42 -12.74 -1.68
C LEU A 213 17.91 -12.56 -1.76
N ALA A 214 17.19 -13.03 -0.74
CA ALA A 214 15.73 -13.13 -0.76
C ALA A 214 15.04 -12.06 0.10
N ASN A 215 15.79 -11.14 0.69
CA ASN A 215 15.26 -10.11 1.57
C ASN A 215 15.90 -8.74 1.32
N ASP A 216 15.24 -7.70 1.82
CA ASP A 216 15.76 -6.34 1.90
C ASP A 216 15.94 -5.96 3.37
N ASN A 217 17.18 -5.99 3.86
CA ASN A 217 17.51 -5.71 5.26
C ASN A 217 16.62 -6.48 6.26
N GLY A 218 16.40 -7.78 6.01
CA GLY A 218 15.56 -8.64 6.85
C GLY A 218 14.06 -8.57 6.56
N ILE A 219 13.63 -7.82 5.55
CA ILE A 219 12.24 -7.79 5.05
C ILE A 219 12.10 -8.75 3.88
N TYR A 220 11.26 -9.78 4.02
CA TYR A 220 11.10 -10.84 3.01
C TYR A 220 9.95 -10.60 2.03
N SER A 221 9.04 -9.67 2.30
CA SER A 221 7.96 -9.29 1.38
C SER A 221 7.36 -7.94 1.76
N GLY A 222 6.50 -7.42 0.90
CA GLY A 222 5.67 -6.27 1.21
C GLY A 222 4.72 -6.50 2.38
N VAL A 223 4.18 -7.72 2.53
CA VAL A 223 3.37 -8.09 3.70
C VAL A 223 4.23 -8.14 4.96
N ASP A 224 5.47 -8.64 4.83
CA ASP A 224 6.43 -8.69 5.92
C ASP A 224 6.88 -7.30 6.40
N LEU A 225 7.01 -6.34 5.47
CA LEU A 225 7.19 -4.92 5.79
C LEU A 225 6.05 -4.41 6.68
N VAL A 226 4.80 -4.68 6.29
CA VAL A 226 3.61 -4.26 7.07
C VAL A 226 3.62 -4.91 8.45
N ARG A 227 3.93 -6.20 8.54
CA ARG A 227 4.07 -6.93 9.81
C ARG A 227 5.07 -6.27 10.75
N SER A 228 6.26 -5.94 10.23
CA SER A 228 7.32 -5.30 11.01
C SER A 228 6.89 -3.92 11.55
N ILE A 229 6.22 -3.12 10.71
CA ILE A 229 5.67 -1.80 11.10
C ILE A 229 4.62 -1.95 12.20
N LEU A 230 3.66 -2.89 12.05
CA LEU A 230 2.62 -3.13 13.04
C LEU A 230 3.21 -3.56 14.40
N GLN A 231 4.25 -4.40 14.39
CA GLN A 231 4.95 -4.80 15.61
C GLN A 231 5.57 -3.60 16.31
N ILE A 232 6.29 -2.72 15.58
CA ILE A 232 6.86 -1.50 16.14
C ILE A 232 5.76 -0.60 16.72
N PHE A 233 4.67 -0.42 15.97
CA PHE A 233 3.58 0.47 16.39
C PHE A 233 2.89 -0.03 17.65
N SER A 234 2.66 -1.33 17.75
CA SER A 234 2.13 -1.99 18.94
C SER A 234 3.05 -1.82 20.15
N ASN A 235 4.36 -2.05 19.99
CA ASN A 235 5.35 -1.97 21.06
C ASN A 235 5.40 -0.59 21.73
N TYR A 236 5.22 0.48 20.94
CA TYR A 236 5.33 1.87 21.42
C TYR A 236 3.98 2.58 21.54
N GLY A 237 2.86 1.89 21.28
CA GLY A 237 1.52 2.45 21.40
C GLY A 237 1.26 3.64 20.46
N PHE A 238 1.86 3.65 19.26
CA PHE A 238 1.64 4.72 18.28
C PHE A 238 0.16 4.80 17.88
N LYS A 239 -0.36 6.02 17.76
CA LYS A 239 -1.74 6.29 17.29
C LYS A 239 -1.86 6.38 15.78
N THR A 240 -0.73 6.52 15.09
CA THR A 240 -0.63 6.51 13.64
C THR A 240 -1.19 5.21 13.08
N GLU A 241 -2.14 5.30 12.15
CA GLU A 241 -2.70 4.13 11.48
C GLU A 241 -1.80 3.70 10.30
N VAL A 242 -1.77 2.39 10.03
CA VAL A 242 -1.01 1.81 8.92
C VAL A 242 -1.96 1.56 7.75
N ILE A 243 -1.67 2.16 6.59
CA ILE A 243 -2.35 1.93 5.32
C ILE A 243 -1.49 1.00 4.47
N ALA A 244 -1.75 -0.31 4.51
CA ALA A 244 -1.12 -1.25 3.58
C ALA A 244 -1.45 -0.83 2.14
N SER A 245 -0.44 -0.32 1.44
CA SER A 245 -0.58 0.36 0.15
C SER A 245 0.15 -0.38 -0.96
N SER A 246 -0.16 -0.03 -2.21
CA SER A 246 0.35 -0.74 -3.39
C SER A 246 0.02 -2.25 -3.34
N MET A 247 -1.17 -2.61 -2.84
CA MET A 247 -1.69 -3.97 -2.90
C MET A 247 -1.95 -4.36 -4.36
N ARG A 248 -1.68 -5.62 -4.71
CA ARG A 248 -1.69 -6.12 -6.09
C ARG A 248 -2.62 -7.31 -6.33
N ASN A 249 -3.02 -8.01 -5.28
CA ASN A 249 -3.91 -9.18 -5.37
C ASN A 249 -4.67 -9.40 -4.06
N ALA A 250 -5.72 -10.22 -4.13
CA ALA A 250 -6.58 -10.50 -2.99
C ALA A 250 -5.83 -11.23 -1.84
N ARG A 251 -4.79 -12.01 -2.17
CA ARG A 251 -4.00 -12.73 -1.17
C ARG A 251 -3.23 -11.79 -0.24
N GLN A 252 -2.57 -10.76 -0.77
CA GLN A 252 -1.91 -9.74 0.05
C GLN A 252 -2.92 -9.05 0.99
N VAL A 253 -4.13 -8.74 0.50
CA VAL A 253 -5.19 -8.11 1.30
C VAL A 253 -5.61 -9.02 2.47
N ARG A 254 -5.79 -10.32 2.21
CA ARG A 254 -6.06 -11.31 3.27
C ARG A 254 -4.94 -11.32 4.30
N GLU A 255 -3.69 -11.41 3.87
CA GLU A 255 -2.56 -11.54 4.78
C GLU A 255 -2.37 -10.30 5.66
N VAL A 256 -2.51 -9.08 5.11
CA VAL A 256 -2.46 -7.88 5.95
C VAL A 256 -3.67 -7.76 6.89
N ALA A 257 -4.83 -8.31 6.50
CA ALA A 257 -5.99 -8.40 7.38
C ALA A 257 -5.74 -9.38 8.55
N GLU A 258 -5.12 -10.53 8.28
CA GLU A 258 -4.72 -11.53 9.29
C GLU A 258 -3.67 -10.95 10.26
N LEU A 259 -2.81 -10.04 9.80
CA LEU A 259 -1.88 -9.29 10.64
C LEU A 259 -2.57 -8.21 11.50
N GLY A 260 -3.84 -7.89 11.24
CA GLY A 260 -4.56 -6.83 11.95
C GLY A 260 -4.18 -5.42 11.51
N VAL A 261 -3.85 -5.22 10.22
CA VAL A 261 -3.60 -3.88 9.69
C VAL A 261 -4.81 -2.96 9.86
N HIS A 262 -4.56 -1.68 10.10
CA HIS A 262 -5.61 -0.67 10.30
C HIS A 262 -6.43 -0.48 9.02
N ILE A 263 -5.75 -0.23 7.90
CA ILE A 263 -6.35 0.06 6.59
C ILE A 263 -5.59 -0.71 5.50
N ALA A 264 -6.31 -1.27 4.52
CA ALA A 264 -5.74 -1.68 3.24
C ALA A 264 -6.28 -0.78 2.12
N THR A 265 -5.42 -0.15 1.33
CA THR A 265 -5.85 0.57 0.12
C THR A 265 -5.58 -0.28 -1.12
N ILE A 266 -6.63 -0.52 -1.90
CA ILE A 266 -6.63 -1.53 -2.96
C ILE A 266 -7.19 -0.95 -4.27
N PRO A 267 -6.63 -1.32 -5.43
CA PRO A 267 -7.25 -1.01 -6.72
C PRO A 267 -8.61 -1.70 -6.89
N PHE A 268 -9.45 -1.15 -7.74
CA PHE A 268 -10.80 -1.69 -8.01
C PHE A 268 -10.80 -3.15 -8.49
N TYR A 269 -9.79 -3.57 -9.29
CA TYR A 269 -9.71 -4.96 -9.74
C TYR A 269 -9.41 -5.95 -8.61
N VAL A 270 -8.64 -5.54 -7.59
CA VAL A 270 -8.37 -6.37 -6.40
C VAL A 270 -9.65 -6.53 -5.58
N LEU A 271 -10.43 -5.47 -5.43
CA LEU A 271 -11.75 -5.53 -4.78
C LEU A 271 -12.66 -6.56 -5.46
N LYS A 272 -12.66 -6.60 -6.81
CA LYS A 272 -13.39 -7.61 -7.58
C LYS A 272 -12.82 -9.03 -7.36
N GLU A 273 -11.50 -9.18 -7.36
CA GLU A 273 -10.83 -10.46 -7.14
C GLU A 273 -11.21 -11.07 -5.78
N MET A 274 -11.31 -10.25 -4.73
CA MET A 274 -11.68 -10.68 -3.37
C MET A 274 -13.06 -11.36 -3.29
N LEU A 275 -13.98 -11.06 -4.20
CA LEU A 275 -15.32 -11.65 -4.22
C LEU A 275 -15.41 -12.96 -5.02
N LEU A 276 -14.47 -13.19 -5.94
CA LEU A 276 -14.57 -14.26 -6.92
C LEU A 276 -13.91 -15.54 -6.41
N HIS A 277 -14.67 -16.64 -6.41
CA HIS A 277 -14.13 -17.97 -6.17
C HIS A 277 -14.86 -19.02 -6.99
N HIS A 278 -14.12 -19.98 -7.56
CA HIS A 278 -14.69 -20.99 -8.46
C HIS A 278 -15.75 -21.86 -7.77
N LYS A 279 -15.55 -22.23 -6.49
CA LYS A 279 -16.55 -22.99 -5.72
C LYS A 279 -17.82 -22.17 -5.44
N THR A 280 -17.73 -20.85 -5.33
CA THR A 280 -18.92 -19.99 -5.18
C THR A 280 -19.75 -20.04 -6.46
N ILE A 281 -19.11 -19.92 -7.62
CA ILE A 281 -19.78 -20.02 -8.94
C ILE A 281 -20.42 -21.41 -9.11
N GLU A 282 -19.69 -22.47 -8.78
CA GLU A 282 -20.20 -23.84 -8.79
C GLU A 282 -21.44 -24.00 -7.89
N GLY A 283 -21.40 -23.45 -6.67
CA GLY A 283 -22.51 -23.47 -5.73
C GLY A 283 -23.76 -22.73 -6.26
N ILE A 284 -23.58 -21.52 -6.80
CA ILE A 284 -24.69 -20.77 -7.42
C ILE A 284 -25.30 -21.56 -8.60
N ASN A 285 -24.47 -22.18 -9.43
CA ASN A 285 -24.95 -23.01 -10.54
C ASN A 285 -25.75 -24.23 -10.06
N ALA A 286 -25.39 -24.82 -8.92
CA ALA A 286 -26.17 -25.88 -8.29
C ALA A 286 -27.51 -25.32 -7.77
N PHE A 287 -27.50 -24.22 -7.02
CA PHE A 287 -28.72 -23.60 -6.49
C PHE A 287 -29.74 -23.26 -7.57
N VAL A 288 -29.29 -22.71 -8.71
CA VAL A 288 -30.18 -22.39 -9.84
C VAL A 288 -30.82 -23.64 -10.43
N LYS A 289 -30.11 -24.78 -10.46
CA LYS A 289 -30.62 -26.05 -10.98
C LYS A 289 -31.59 -26.72 -10.01
N ASP A 290 -31.39 -26.53 -8.71
CA ASP A 290 -32.20 -27.15 -7.66
C ASP A 290 -33.55 -26.44 -7.42
N VAL A 291 -33.80 -25.29 -8.05
CA VAL A 291 -35.08 -24.56 -7.93
C VAL A 291 -36.23 -25.40 -8.49
N VAL A 292 -37.15 -25.78 -7.60
CA VAL A 292 -38.39 -26.47 -7.97
C VAL A 292 -39.53 -25.48 -8.28
N GLU A 293 -40.41 -25.87 -9.18
CA GLU A 293 -41.52 -25.03 -9.66
C GLU A 293 -42.43 -24.46 -8.55
N PRO A 294 -42.83 -25.22 -7.51
CA PRO A 294 -43.62 -24.65 -6.41
C PRO A 294 -42.91 -23.51 -5.67
N TYR A 295 -41.58 -23.56 -5.57
CA TYR A 295 -40.78 -22.53 -4.90
C TYR A 295 -40.64 -21.28 -5.78
N ARG A 296 -40.51 -21.45 -7.10
CA ARG A 296 -40.46 -20.34 -8.07
C ARG A 296 -41.72 -19.47 -8.00
N LYS A 297 -42.90 -20.09 -7.89
CA LYS A 297 -44.21 -19.40 -7.84
C LYS A 297 -44.42 -18.46 -6.65
N ILE A 298 -43.58 -18.52 -5.63
CA ILE A 298 -43.64 -17.57 -4.49
C ILE A 298 -43.24 -16.15 -4.94
N PHE A 299 -42.46 -16.04 -6.01
CA PHE A 299 -41.86 -14.78 -6.48
C PHE A 299 -42.47 -14.25 -7.79
N GLU A 300 -43.53 -14.90 -8.30
CA GLU A 300 -44.31 -14.48 -9.49
C GLU A 300 -45.60 -13.77 -9.08
#